data_AF-A0A7C1T6U3-F1
#
_entry.id   AF-A0A7C1T6U3-F1
#
_cell.length_a   1.000
_cell.length_b   1.000
_cell.length_c   1.000
_cell.angle_alpha   90.00
_cell.angle_beta   90.00
_cell.angle_gamma   90.00
#
_symmetry.space_group_name_H-M   'P 1'
#
loop_
_entity.id
_entity.type
_entity.pdbx_description
1 polymer ?
#
loop_
_entity_poly.entity_id
_entity_poly.type
_entity_poly.pdbx_seq_one_letter_code
_entity_poly.pdbx_strand_id
1 'polypeptide(L)'
;MSKDGTEIVNPPWVYGPSEMKEWIDATYPTRKDKKKKKEKRSILQDVRVSMDIKGEKKSLTGLKLFGFERVEEHFNVIEIVQILLRGFARAGFRNVEEIRLDNQSIYRHPELRYDIRKIIEFVGKYRKRYFKRAELKVLFEENCEVKVTIKKIHARRSASIELFFDGRIEKERLSRFLNYVKEHREIEFLYRHSP
;
A
#
# COMPACT_ATOMS: atom_id res chain seq x y z
N MET A 1 -62.63 -39.83 28.79
CA MET A 1 -62.82 -38.49 29.38
C MET A 1 -61.52 -37.72 29.21
N SER A 2 -61.63 -36.61 28.49
CA SER A 2 -60.72 -35.47 28.24
C SER A 2 -59.19 -35.67 28.33
N LYS A 3 -58.53 -35.62 27.17
CA LYS A 3 -57.13 -35.18 27.06
C LYS A 3 -57.15 -33.82 26.38
N ASP A 4 -57.26 -32.76 27.18
CA ASP A 4 -56.98 -31.41 26.72
C ASP A 4 -55.47 -31.32 26.43
N GLY A 5 -55.14 -31.20 25.14
CA GLY A 5 -53.81 -30.84 24.69
C GLY A 5 -53.64 -29.34 24.80
N THR A 6 -53.10 -28.86 25.91
CA THR A 6 -52.56 -27.50 26.00
C THR A 6 -51.07 -27.55 25.70
N GLU A 7 -50.71 -27.29 24.44
CA GLU A 7 -49.35 -26.89 24.10
C GLU A 7 -49.04 -25.59 24.86
N ILE A 8 -48.12 -25.67 25.81
CA ILE A 8 -47.58 -24.50 26.49
C ILE A 8 -46.69 -23.78 25.48
N VAL A 9 -47.27 -22.84 24.72
CA VAL A 9 -46.52 -21.91 23.90
C VAL A 9 -45.87 -20.90 24.84
N ASN A 10 -44.55 -21.05 25.06
CA ASN A 10 -43.80 -20.09 25.86
C ASN A 10 -43.92 -18.69 25.21
N PRO A 11 -44.27 -17.65 25.98
CA PRO A 11 -44.39 -16.32 25.43
C PRO A 11 -43.02 -15.77 24.99
N PRO A 12 -42.99 -14.87 23.99
CA PRO A 12 -41.79 -14.49 23.23
C PRO A 12 -40.69 -13.77 24.04
N TRP A 13 -40.93 -13.49 25.32
CA TRP A 13 -39.97 -12.85 26.23
C TRP A 13 -39.28 -13.83 27.18
N VAL A 14 -39.60 -15.13 27.11
CA VAL A 14 -38.97 -16.16 27.94
C VAL A 14 -37.76 -16.72 27.20
N TYR A 15 -36.61 -16.08 27.42
CA TYR A 15 -35.34 -16.57 26.89
C TYR A 15 -34.92 -17.86 27.57
N GLY A 16 -34.56 -18.86 26.76
CA GLY A 16 -34.02 -20.13 27.26
C GLY A 16 -32.62 -19.94 27.90
N PRO A 17 -32.14 -20.90 28.71
CA PRO A 17 -30.82 -20.81 29.36
C PRO A 17 -29.66 -20.52 28.39
N SER A 18 -29.77 -20.98 27.15
CA SER A 18 -28.81 -20.76 26.06
C SER A 18 -28.78 -19.30 25.58
N GLU A 19 -29.95 -18.69 25.39
CA GLU A 19 -30.09 -17.32 24.90
C GLU A 19 -29.72 -16.31 25.98
N MET A 20 -30.04 -16.61 27.24
CA MET A 20 -29.58 -15.82 28.38
C MET A 20 -28.06 -15.83 28.50
N LYS A 21 -27.40 -16.95 28.19
CA LYS A 21 -25.93 -17.06 28.17
C LYS A 21 -25.31 -16.19 27.08
N GLU A 22 -25.87 -16.21 25.87
CA GLU A 22 -25.40 -15.32 24.78
C GLU A 22 -25.57 -13.84 25.13
N TRP A 23 -26.66 -13.48 25.80
CA TRP A 23 -26.91 -12.11 26.26
C TRP A 23 -25.93 -11.69 27.38
N ILE A 24 -25.65 -12.59 28.33
CA ILE A 24 -24.67 -12.38 29.40
C ILE A 24 -23.26 -12.23 28.81
N ASP A 25 -22.88 -13.08 27.84
CA ASP A 25 -21.56 -13.03 27.18
C ASP A 25 -21.40 -11.74 26.33
N ALA A 26 -22.48 -11.25 25.71
CA ALA A 26 -22.49 -9.98 24.97
C ALA A 26 -22.37 -8.75 25.88
N THR A 27 -23.00 -8.80 27.06
CA THR A 27 -23.07 -7.66 27.99
C THR A 27 -21.86 -7.60 28.93
N TYR A 28 -21.34 -8.77 29.32
CA TYR A 28 -20.19 -8.92 30.23
C TYR A 28 -19.16 -9.89 29.63
N PRO A 29 -18.46 -9.49 28.54
CA PRO A 29 -17.47 -10.35 27.92
C PRO A 29 -16.40 -10.73 28.94
N THR A 30 -16.29 -12.03 29.24
CA THR A 30 -15.29 -12.50 30.20
C THR A 30 -13.89 -12.16 29.68
N ARG A 31 -12.96 -11.85 30.58
CA ARG A 31 -11.57 -11.48 30.21
C ARG A 31 -10.86 -12.51 29.32
N LYS A 32 -11.41 -13.74 29.16
CA LYS A 32 -10.89 -14.78 28.27
C LYS A 32 -11.18 -14.51 26.78
N ASP A 33 -12.23 -13.77 26.44
CA ASP A 33 -12.59 -13.45 25.04
C ASP A 33 -11.75 -12.32 24.44
N LYS A 34 -11.00 -11.59 25.27
CA LYS A 34 -10.02 -10.59 24.82
C LYS A 34 -8.72 -11.18 24.28
N LYS A 35 -8.56 -12.50 24.24
CA LYS A 35 -7.57 -13.12 23.35
C LYS A 35 -8.18 -13.24 21.95
N LYS A 36 -8.39 -12.10 21.28
CA LYS A 36 -8.36 -12.10 19.82
C LYS A 36 -7.10 -12.87 19.43
N LYS A 37 -7.27 -14.03 18.79
CA LYS A 37 -6.20 -14.74 18.09
C LYS A 37 -5.36 -13.65 17.43
N LYS A 38 -4.13 -13.40 17.91
CA LYS A 38 -3.18 -12.57 17.17
C LYS A 38 -3.04 -13.33 15.86
N GLU A 39 -3.75 -12.91 14.82
CA GLU A 39 -3.53 -13.41 13.47
C GLU A 39 -2.02 -13.36 13.27
N LYS A 40 -1.42 -14.52 12.96
CA LYS A 40 0.00 -14.58 12.62
C LYS A 40 0.19 -13.59 11.48
N ARG A 41 0.85 -12.46 11.77
CA ARG A 41 1.12 -11.44 10.76
C ARG A 41 1.94 -12.14 9.68
N SER A 42 1.38 -12.26 8.48
CA SER A 42 2.11 -12.84 7.36
C SER A 42 3.20 -11.85 6.98
N ILE A 43 4.45 -12.31 7.03
CA ILE A 43 5.62 -11.53 6.68
C ILE A 43 6.05 -11.97 5.28
N LEU A 44 6.33 -11.00 4.42
CA LEU A 44 6.92 -11.19 3.10
C LEU A 44 8.38 -10.75 3.16
N GLN A 45 9.21 -11.40 2.35
CA GLN A 45 10.63 -11.09 2.22
C GLN A 45 10.93 -10.65 0.78
N ASP A 46 11.77 -9.62 0.64
CA ASP A 46 12.38 -9.16 -0.61
C ASP A 46 11.36 -8.96 -1.75
N VAL A 47 10.33 -8.15 -1.50
CA VAL A 47 9.17 -8.01 -2.38
C VAL A 47 9.47 -7.03 -3.52
N ARG A 48 9.17 -7.44 -4.75
CA ARG A 48 9.18 -6.55 -5.94
C ARG A 48 7.76 -6.24 -6.37
N VAL A 49 7.51 -4.97 -6.66
CA VAL A 49 6.23 -4.49 -7.18
C VAL A 49 6.49 -3.63 -8.41
N SER A 50 5.86 -4.01 -9.52
CA SER A 50 5.89 -3.24 -10.77
C SER A 50 4.51 -2.69 -11.06
N MET A 51 4.44 -1.38 -11.32
CA MET A 51 3.19 -0.63 -11.42
C MET A 51 3.24 0.27 -12.66
N ASP A 52 2.13 0.29 -13.39
CA ASP A 52 1.90 1.25 -14.47
C ASP A 52 0.71 2.14 -14.16
N ILE A 53 0.86 3.43 -14.45
CA ILE A 53 -0.25 4.36 -14.36
C ILE A 53 -1.03 4.27 -15.66
N LYS A 54 -2.34 4.09 -15.55
CA LYS A 54 -3.22 4.11 -16.71
C LYS A 54 -3.31 5.54 -17.25
N GLY A 55 -3.00 5.70 -18.52
CA GLY A 55 -2.96 7.01 -19.16
C GLY A 55 -2.43 6.93 -20.59
N GLU A 56 -2.32 8.09 -21.22
CA GLU A 56 -1.78 8.19 -22.57
C GLU A 56 -0.27 7.91 -22.58
N LYS A 57 0.12 6.94 -23.40
CA LYS A 57 1.52 6.61 -23.67
C LYS A 57 1.88 7.07 -25.07
N LYS A 58 2.84 7.97 -25.20
CA LYS A 58 3.37 8.39 -26.49
C LYS A 58 4.51 7.47 -26.91
N SER A 59 4.38 6.80 -28.04
CA SER A 59 5.50 6.05 -28.61
C SER A 59 6.58 7.02 -29.07
N LEU A 60 7.81 6.81 -28.59
CA LEU A 60 8.99 7.55 -29.03
C LEU A 60 9.62 6.75 -30.18
N THR A 61 9.27 7.10 -31.41
CA THR A 61 9.71 6.37 -32.61
C THR A 61 11.21 6.56 -32.86
N GLY A 62 11.93 5.45 -33.03
CA GLY A 62 13.35 5.43 -33.41
C GLY A 62 13.80 4.10 -34.03
N LEU A 63 13.34 2.96 -33.51
CA LEU A 63 13.43 1.66 -34.19
C LEU A 63 12.29 0.76 -33.70
N LYS A 64 11.28 0.52 -34.54
CA LYS A 64 10.23 -0.50 -34.30
C LYS A 64 10.74 -1.93 -34.56
N LEU A 65 12.04 -2.16 -34.47
CA LEU A 65 12.69 -3.43 -34.72
C LEU A 65 13.20 -3.98 -33.37
N PHE A 66 12.85 -5.23 -33.06
CA PHE A 66 13.34 -6.02 -31.91
C PHE A 66 12.94 -5.57 -30.49
N GLY A 67 11.71 -5.11 -30.26
CA GLY A 67 11.21 -4.95 -28.88
C GLY A 67 11.85 -3.81 -28.07
N PHE A 68 12.64 -2.94 -28.70
CA PHE A 68 13.24 -1.75 -28.12
C PHE A 68 12.35 -0.51 -28.17
N GLU A 69 11.04 -0.68 -28.41
CA GLU A 69 10.10 0.45 -28.44
C GLU A 69 10.07 1.12 -27.06
N ARG A 70 10.34 2.44 -27.05
CA ARG A 70 10.24 3.26 -25.85
C ARG A 70 8.94 4.05 -25.87
N VAL A 71 8.36 4.21 -24.70
CA VAL A 71 7.17 5.02 -24.49
C VAL A 71 7.48 6.15 -23.52
N GLU A 72 6.83 7.29 -23.72
CA GLU A 72 6.77 8.39 -22.77
C GLU A 72 5.38 8.43 -22.14
N GLU A 73 5.35 8.37 -20.82
CA GLU A 73 4.14 8.43 -20.01
C GLU A 73 3.69 9.88 -19.78
N HIS A 74 2.40 10.16 -19.95
CA HIS A 74 1.85 11.49 -19.75
C HIS A 74 1.45 11.77 -18.28
N PHE A 75 2.34 11.51 -17.32
CA PHE A 75 2.15 11.88 -15.91
C PHE A 75 3.21 12.87 -15.40
N ASN A 76 2.89 13.57 -14.31
CA ASN A 76 3.83 14.41 -13.57
C ASN A 76 4.56 13.58 -12.50
N VAL A 77 5.88 13.42 -12.65
CA VAL A 77 6.72 12.61 -11.73
C VAL A 77 6.56 13.07 -10.26
N ILE A 78 6.48 14.37 -10.00
CA ILE A 78 6.36 14.92 -8.65
C ILE A 78 5.03 14.53 -8.00
N GLU A 79 3.94 14.50 -8.76
CA GLU A 79 2.65 14.05 -8.23
C GLU A 79 2.70 12.58 -7.82
N ILE A 80 3.37 11.74 -8.63
CA ILE A 80 3.54 10.32 -8.33
C ILE A 80 4.41 10.14 -7.08
N VAL A 81 5.51 10.88 -6.97
CA VAL A 81 6.34 10.91 -5.75
C VAL A 81 5.49 11.24 -4.52
N GLN A 82 4.66 12.28 -4.57
CA GLN A 82 3.79 12.65 -3.45
C GLN A 82 2.77 11.58 -3.09
N ILE A 83 2.17 10.91 -4.08
CA ILE A 83 1.23 9.80 -3.87
C ILE A 83 1.92 8.62 -3.18
N LEU A 84 3.10 8.21 -3.68
CA LEU A 84 3.84 7.12 -3.09
C LEU A 84 4.28 7.45 -1.65
N LEU A 85 4.79 8.66 -1.40
CA LEU A 85 5.14 9.12 -0.05
C LEU A 85 3.95 9.11 0.91
N ARG A 86 2.76 9.53 0.46
CA ARG A 86 1.54 9.44 1.27
C ARG A 86 1.13 7.99 1.52
N GLY A 87 1.28 7.12 0.53
CA GLY A 87 1.05 5.67 0.67
C GLY A 87 1.98 5.06 1.71
N PHE A 88 3.27 5.41 1.67
CA PHE A 88 4.26 4.99 2.66
C PHE A 88 3.88 5.47 4.05
N ALA A 89 3.55 6.76 4.22
CA ALA A 89 3.07 7.28 5.50
C ALA A 89 1.85 6.50 6.03
N ARG A 90 0.89 6.17 5.14
CA ARG A 90 -0.31 5.41 5.49
C ARG A 90 -0.01 3.96 5.89
N ALA A 91 1.01 3.34 5.30
CA ALA A 91 1.51 2.02 5.68
C ALA A 91 2.42 2.04 6.92
N GLY A 92 2.68 3.23 7.49
CA GLY A 92 3.45 3.42 8.72
C GLY A 92 4.95 3.53 8.51
N PHE A 93 5.41 3.73 7.28
CA PHE A 93 6.77 4.18 6.99
C PHE A 93 6.93 5.60 7.54
N ARG A 94 8.14 5.93 8.00
CA ARG A 94 8.37 7.15 8.76
C ARG A 94 9.50 8.00 8.19
N ASN A 95 10.46 7.39 7.49
CA ASN A 95 11.71 8.05 7.14
C ASN A 95 11.94 7.98 5.64
N VAL A 96 12.26 9.11 5.02
CA VAL A 96 12.84 9.17 3.68
C VAL A 96 14.35 9.33 3.83
N GLU A 97 15.14 8.44 3.24
CA GLU A 97 16.60 8.55 3.28
C GLU A 97 17.08 9.52 2.20
N GLU A 98 16.59 9.35 0.98
CA GLU A 98 17.05 10.08 -0.20
C GLU A 98 15.93 10.24 -1.23
N ILE A 99 15.90 11.40 -1.90
CA ILE A 99 15.12 11.63 -3.12
C ILE A 99 16.04 12.21 -4.19
N ARG A 100 16.06 11.57 -5.36
CA ARG A 100 16.78 12.06 -6.55
C ARG A 100 15.79 12.34 -7.68
N LEU A 101 15.98 13.46 -8.36
CA LEU A 101 15.23 13.83 -9.57
C LEU A 101 16.23 14.01 -10.71
N ASP A 102 16.03 13.31 -11.83
CA ASP A 102 16.95 13.31 -12.97
C ASP A 102 18.44 13.18 -12.55
N ASN A 103 18.70 12.23 -11.65
CA ASN A 103 20.00 11.91 -11.03
C ASN A 103 20.57 12.95 -10.04
N GLN A 104 19.92 14.11 -9.86
CA GLN A 104 20.29 15.10 -8.85
C GLN A 104 19.62 14.79 -7.52
N SER A 105 20.40 14.63 -6.45
CA SER A 105 19.86 14.48 -5.09
C SER A 105 19.29 15.81 -4.63
N ILE A 106 17.98 15.85 -4.37
CA ILE A 106 17.27 17.04 -3.87
C ILE A 106 17.03 16.96 -2.36
N TYR A 107 17.20 15.77 -1.78
CA TYR A 107 17.01 15.50 -0.37
C TYR A 107 17.84 14.29 0.02
N ARG A 108 18.64 14.40 1.09
CA ARG A 108 19.37 13.26 1.67
C ARG A 108 19.65 13.49 3.15
N HIS A 109 18.93 12.78 4.00
CA HIS A 109 19.02 12.91 5.46
C HIS A 109 18.69 11.58 6.16
N PRO A 110 19.57 10.56 6.04
CA PRO A 110 19.38 9.25 6.69
C PRO A 110 19.17 9.33 8.21
N GLU A 111 19.69 10.38 8.84
CA GLU A 111 19.63 10.63 10.27
C GLU A 111 18.25 11.10 10.77
N LEU A 112 17.45 11.71 9.89
CA LEU A 112 16.16 12.26 10.27
C LEU A 112 15.11 11.14 10.37
N ARG A 113 14.39 11.14 11.49
CA ARG A 113 13.26 10.22 11.73
C ARG A 113 11.94 10.99 11.60
N TYR A 114 10.90 10.36 11.04
CA TYR A 114 9.53 10.88 10.96
C TYR A 114 9.38 12.14 10.09
N ASP A 115 10.01 12.17 8.93
CA ASP A 115 10.10 13.35 8.06
C ASP A 115 9.08 13.35 6.91
N ILE A 116 8.46 12.21 6.57
CA ILE A 116 7.65 12.04 5.34
C ILE A 116 6.64 13.18 5.10
N ARG A 117 5.92 13.66 6.13
CA ARG A 117 4.95 14.76 5.96
C ARG A 117 5.62 16.05 5.48
N LYS A 118 6.75 16.42 6.09
CA LYS A 118 7.54 17.60 5.67
C LYS A 118 8.12 17.40 4.27
N ILE A 119 8.52 16.16 3.94
CA ILE A 119 9.05 15.83 2.61
C ILE A 119 8.00 15.93 1.52
N ILE A 120 6.76 15.51 1.78
CA ILE A 120 5.65 15.67 0.82
C ILE A 120 5.47 17.15 0.43
N GLU A 121 5.55 18.07 1.39
CA GLU A 121 5.48 19.52 1.14
C GLU A 121 6.72 20.04 0.42
N PHE A 122 7.92 19.62 0.85
CA PHE A 122 9.18 19.99 0.22
C PHE A 122 9.21 19.61 -1.26
N VAL A 123 8.85 18.36 -1.59
CA VAL A 123 8.82 17.86 -2.97
C VAL A 123 7.75 18.59 -3.79
N GLY A 124 6.66 19.04 -3.16
CA GLY A 124 5.62 19.84 -3.79
C GLY A 124 6.12 21.14 -4.44
N LYS A 125 7.23 21.71 -3.95
CA LYS A 125 7.87 22.91 -4.54
C LYS A 125 8.35 22.69 -5.98
N TYR A 126 8.58 21.43 -6.36
CA TYR A 126 9.07 21.04 -7.69
C TYR A 126 7.94 20.73 -8.69
N ARG A 127 6.66 20.79 -8.28
CA ARG A 127 5.52 20.32 -9.09
C ARG A 127 5.41 20.97 -10.47
N LYS A 128 5.84 22.23 -10.62
CA LYS A 128 5.81 22.99 -11.88
C LYS A 128 6.99 22.67 -12.82
N ARG A 129 7.98 21.90 -12.37
CA ARG A 129 9.15 21.51 -13.17
C ARG A 129 8.91 20.15 -13.84
N TYR A 130 9.53 19.97 -15.00
CA TYR A 130 9.49 18.71 -15.73
C TYR A 130 10.68 17.84 -15.33
N PHE A 131 10.40 16.58 -14.97
CA PHE A 131 11.41 15.57 -14.69
C PHE A 131 11.11 14.29 -15.46
N LYS A 132 12.15 13.58 -15.88
CA LYS A 132 12.03 12.30 -16.58
C LYS A 132 12.11 11.10 -15.63
N ARG A 133 12.78 11.27 -14.48
CA ARG A 133 13.03 10.21 -13.53
C ARG A 133 12.97 10.73 -12.09
N ALA A 134 12.46 9.89 -11.20
CA ALA A 134 12.67 10.04 -9.76
C ALA A 134 13.13 8.72 -9.14
N GLU A 135 13.96 8.82 -8.11
CA GLU A 135 14.37 7.73 -7.26
C GLU A 135 14.11 8.11 -5.81
N LEU A 136 13.58 7.17 -5.02
CA LEU A 136 13.36 7.36 -3.60
C LEU A 136 13.94 6.18 -2.85
N LYS A 137 14.54 6.47 -1.70
CA LYS A 137 14.85 5.49 -0.67
C LYS A 137 14.05 5.82 0.57
N VAL A 138 13.21 4.89 0.99
CA VAL A 138 12.32 5.05 2.15
C VAL A 138 12.66 3.95 3.14
N LEU A 139 12.90 4.32 4.39
CA LEU A 139 13.29 3.37 5.45
C LEU A 139 12.09 3.03 6.33
N PHE A 140 12.02 1.76 6.70
CA PHE A 140 11.06 1.24 7.66
C PHE A 140 11.79 0.49 8.78
N GLU A 141 11.94 1.19 9.91
CA GLU A 141 12.65 0.68 11.09
C GLU A 141 14.01 0.11 10.70
N GLU A 142 14.51 -0.92 11.38
CA GLU A 142 15.83 -1.52 11.12
C GLU A 142 15.81 -2.65 10.08
N ASN A 143 14.64 -2.98 9.51
CA ASN A 143 14.46 -4.27 8.82
C ASN A 143 13.96 -4.18 7.36
N CYS A 144 13.64 -2.99 6.85
CA CYS A 144 13.25 -2.85 5.45
C CYS A 144 13.62 -1.49 4.84
N GLU A 145 14.35 -1.52 3.73
CA GLU A 145 14.58 -0.39 2.83
C GLU A 145 13.70 -0.54 1.60
N VAL A 146 13.04 0.53 1.18
CA VAL A 146 12.25 0.55 -0.05
C VAL A 146 12.92 1.44 -1.07
N LYS A 147 13.36 0.82 -2.16
CA LYS A 147 13.91 1.49 -3.34
C LYS A 147 12.78 1.67 -4.34
N VAL A 148 12.50 2.92 -4.69
CA VAL A 148 11.46 3.27 -5.66
C VAL A 148 12.12 3.93 -6.86
N THR A 149 11.75 3.49 -8.05
CA THR A 149 12.16 4.12 -9.31
C THR A 149 10.93 4.48 -10.11
N ILE A 150 10.83 5.75 -10.53
CA ILE A 150 9.78 6.25 -11.40
C ILE A 150 10.45 6.73 -12.68
N LYS A 151 10.03 6.22 -13.83
CA LYS A 151 10.56 6.56 -15.15
C LYS A 151 9.40 7.02 -16.02
N LYS A 152 9.45 8.28 -16.47
CA LYS A 152 8.52 8.81 -17.47
C LYS A 152 8.80 8.20 -18.85
N ILE A 153 10.07 7.90 -19.15
CA ILE A 153 10.48 7.26 -20.42
C ILE A 153 11.06 5.88 -20.13
N HIS A 154 10.42 4.84 -20.63
CA HIS A 154 10.81 3.45 -20.39
C HIS A 154 10.54 2.56 -21.60
N ALA A 155 11.00 1.31 -21.57
CA ALA A 155 10.66 0.35 -22.62
C ALA A 155 9.18 -0.01 -22.51
N ARG A 156 8.51 -0.25 -23.64
CA ARG A 156 7.07 -0.57 -23.67
C ARG A 156 6.70 -1.78 -22.81
N ARG A 157 7.63 -2.72 -22.62
CA ARG A 157 7.45 -3.95 -21.82
C ARG A 157 7.87 -3.80 -20.35
N SER A 158 8.45 -2.67 -19.95
CA SER A 158 8.82 -2.40 -18.56
C SER A 158 7.80 -1.50 -17.90
N ALA A 159 7.63 -1.62 -16.58
CA ALA A 159 6.80 -0.72 -15.83
C ALA A 159 7.45 0.68 -15.69
N SER A 160 6.61 1.70 -15.63
CA SER A 160 6.96 3.09 -15.33
C SER A 160 7.35 3.30 -13.88
N ILE A 161 6.83 2.47 -12.96
CA ILE A 161 7.14 2.53 -11.53
C ILE A 161 7.57 1.14 -11.04
N GLU A 162 8.73 1.10 -10.40
CA GLU A 162 9.30 -0.11 -9.80
C GLU A 162 9.58 0.15 -8.33
N LEU A 163 9.12 -0.76 -7.47
CA LEU A 163 9.40 -0.75 -6.04
C LEU A 163 10.07 -2.06 -5.65
N PHE A 164 11.12 -1.95 -4.83
CA PHE A 164 11.77 -3.09 -4.21
C PHE A 164 11.83 -2.86 -2.70
N PHE A 165 11.13 -3.72 -1.96
CA PHE A 165 11.15 -3.79 -0.51
C PHE A 165 12.24 -4.79 -0.12
N ASP A 166 13.44 -4.26 0.14
CA ASP A 166 14.62 -4.99 0.58
C ASP A 166 14.47 -5.33 2.07
N GLY A 167 14.38 -6.61 2.44
CA GLY A 167 14.12 -7.04 3.81
C GLY A 167 12.69 -7.54 4.07
N ARG A 168 12.20 -7.36 5.31
CA ARG A 168 10.95 -7.98 5.80
C ARG A 168 9.81 -6.97 5.92
N ILE A 169 8.65 -7.28 5.34
CA ILE A 169 7.45 -6.45 5.43
C ILE A 169 6.21 -7.27 5.79
N GLU A 170 5.38 -6.75 6.70
CA GLU A 170 4.06 -7.33 7.00
C GLU A 170 3.14 -7.18 5.78
N LYS A 171 2.52 -8.28 5.33
CA LYS A 171 1.58 -8.31 4.19
C LYS A 171 0.46 -7.28 4.33
N GLU A 172 -0.01 -7.04 5.54
CA GLU A 172 -1.03 -6.04 5.83
C GLU A 172 -0.54 -4.61 5.51
N ARG A 173 0.72 -4.29 5.85
CA ARG A 173 1.32 -2.98 5.54
C ARG A 173 1.52 -2.78 4.05
N LEU A 174 2.05 -3.80 3.37
CA LEU A 174 2.14 -3.78 1.91
C LEU A 174 0.75 -3.57 1.29
N SER A 175 -0.27 -4.29 1.78
CA SER A 175 -1.65 -4.14 1.31
C SER A 175 -2.19 -2.72 1.54
N ARG A 176 -1.96 -2.13 2.72
CA ARG A 176 -2.35 -0.73 3.00
C ARG A 176 -1.67 0.25 2.04
N PHE A 177 -0.38 0.08 1.76
CA PHE A 177 0.34 0.90 0.78
C PHE A 177 -0.27 0.77 -0.61
N LEU A 178 -0.40 -0.46 -1.13
CA LEU A 178 -0.89 -0.71 -2.48
C LEU A 178 -2.35 -0.25 -2.66
N ASN A 179 -3.18 -0.43 -1.63
CA ASN A 179 -4.57 0.02 -1.64
C ASN A 179 -4.65 1.56 -1.69
N TYR A 180 -3.87 2.25 -0.85
CA TYR A 180 -3.81 3.71 -0.89
C TYR A 180 -3.43 4.22 -2.29
N VAL A 181 -2.41 3.62 -2.88
CA VAL A 181 -1.92 4.02 -4.21
C VAL A 181 -2.98 3.77 -5.29
N LYS A 182 -3.68 2.63 -5.23
CA LYS A 182 -4.80 2.28 -6.15
C LYS A 182 -6.02 3.19 -5.98
N GLU A 183 -6.31 3.67 -4.76
CA GLU A 183 -7.41 4.60 -4.49
C GLU A 183 -7.15 6.01 -5.05
N HIS A 184 -5.88 6.41 -5.19
CA HIS A 184 -5.51 7.77 -5.57
C HIS A 184 -5.06 7.90 -7.03
N ARG A 185 -4.79 6.78 -7.70
CA ARG A 185 -4.47 6.72 -9.14
C ARG A 185 -4.94 5.41 -9.76
N GLU A 186 -5.41 5.49 -11.00
CA GLU A 186 -5.68 4.32 -11.82
C GLU A 186 -4.37 3.61 -12.15
N ILE A 187 -4.12 2.50 -11.47
CA ILE A 187 -2.86 1.77 -11.57
C ILE A 187 -3.09 0.31 -11.93
N GLU A 188 -2.32 -0.16 -12.89
CA GLU A 188 -2.21 -1.54 -13.31
C GLU A 188 -0.98 -2.18 -12.64
N PHE A 189 -1.21 -3.25 -11.88
CA PHE A 189 -0.13 -4.02 -11.27
C PHE A 189 0.29 -5.11 -12.25
N LEU A 190 1.45 -4.95 -12.87
CA LEU A 190 1.89 -5.86 -13.93
C LEU A 190 2.43 -7.18 -13.39
N TYR A 191 2.90 -7.21 -12.13
CA TYR A 191 3.44 -8.42 -11.49
C TYR A 191 3.23 -8.40 -9.97
N ARG A 192 2.63 -9.46 -9.43
CA ARG A 192 2.64 -9.80 -8.00
C ARG A 192 3.11 -11.24 -7.85
N HIS A 193 4.32 -11.45 -7.35
CA HIS A 193 4.63 -12.66 -6.58
C HIS A 193 5.83 -12.41 -5.66
N SER A 194 5.70 -12.81 -4.38
CA SER A 194 6.80 -13.48 -3.69
C SER A 194 6.46 -14.97 -3.66
N PRO A 195 7.41 -15.89 -3.88
CA PRO A 195 7.32 -17.23 -3.30
C PRO A 195 7.29 -17.16 -1.75
#